data_AF-A0A954SN16-F1
#
_entry.id   AF-A0A954SN16-F1
#
_cell.length_a   1.000
_cell.length_b   1.000
_cell.length_c   1.000
_cell.angle_alpha   90.00
_cell.angle_beta   90.00
_cell.angle_gamma   90.00
#
_symmetry.space_group_name_H-M   'P 1'
#
loop_
_entity.id
_entity.type
_entity.pdbx_description
1 polymer ?
#
loop_
_entity_poly.entity_id
_entity_poly.type
_entity_poly.pdbx_seq_one_letter_code
_entity_poly.pdbx_strand_id
1 'polypeptide(L)'
;LQLALKFAKQALELSPQDEELQTVYLTGLLEQAVQNEEGIFAIPEGKGTPYEAGLKSGGDKVSRVLEIALEDRRIPAAVAACRILGKVGSSRQLQQRSGHHPALILALNDPSPRVQYEAAQAIVQMNPSAKFPHSNRVVQILARALVSEETSDWNALIADPSLDRGTGLMGMVRALGAESQLATTGEAAFASASSEAPPDFILMNVGIGRWSLTETLSNLRTDVRTANIPVVLFGPPAAEDVIENNLSDQVLDEKLAMADRIKALEDLHSRVRTSGGSMDKSRLRKLSDLIDTMIDKRQRFENMSPENILNFQARALQEKLAAVGINKGDEIIGKGRLIEEKRKLRKQFETDRKLDKQMEAGLRELMSDLVVKSVRAPGQLVRPEKQSGPIDFRKKFQQELADNSTLFYIEEPQSSEDFKEQIQRFQEKIRSAGMSAQERQRQARLAAITLAEVGTGKLSKVFPLEPEEASLLQASHNLEILYDVLTAMSVLPTPAVQNRLAEISVNEGIAVELRTKATEHLTSQVNQAGNRLLPEAVRRLTTLADTATDEKLQSALQALLGSLKPSGADLVK
;
A
#
# COMPACT_ATOMS: atom_id res chain seq x y z
N LEU A 1 4.02 2.63 -23.76
CA LEU A 1 5.45 2.93 -23.46
C LEU A 1 6.17 3.72 -24.56
N GLN A 2 6.35 3.19 -25.78
CA GLN A 2 7.14 3.85 -26.84
C GLN A 2 6.70 5.29 -27.16
N LEU A 3 5.39 5.56 -27.23
CA LEU A 3 4.84 6.91 -27.42
C LEU A 3 5.18 7.85 -26.25
N ALA A 4 5.05 7.36 -25.01
CA ALA A 4 5.38 8.14 -23.82
C ALA A 4 6.87 8.51 -23.78
N LEU A 5 7.75 7.54 -24.09
CA LEU A 5 9.19 7.79 -24.18
C LEU A 5 9.55 8.79 -25.28
N LYS A 6 8.86 8.71 -26.44
CA LYS A 6 9.03 9.68 -27.53
C LYS A 6 8.66 11.09 -27.08
N PHE A 7 7.52 11.27 -26.40
CA PHE A 7 7.12 12.58 -25.89
C PHE A 7 8.02 13.10 -24.77
N ALA A 8 8.43 12.24 -23.84
CA ALA A 8 9.41 12.60 -22.80
C ALA A 8 10.74 13.06 -23.42
N LYS A 9 11.21 12.37 -24.47
CA LYS A 9 12.41 12.77 -25.22
C LYS A 9 12.24 14.15 -25.88
N GLN A 10 11.12 14.37 -26.57
CA GLN A 10 10.84 15.66 -27.22
C GLN A 10 10.72 16.80 -26.22
N ALA A 11 10.07 16.57 -25.07
CA ALA A 11 9.98 17.53 -23.99
C ALA A 11 11.37 17.86 -23.41
N LEU A 12 12.22 16.84 -23.22
CA LEU A 12 13.59 17.01 -22.75
C LEU A 12 14.47 17.75 -23.77
N GLU A 13 14.27 17.55 -25.07
CA GLU A 13 14.94 18.33 -26.13
C GLU A 13 14.59 19.82 -26.07
N LEU A 14 13.36 20.15 -25.66
CA LEU A 14 12.90 21.53 -25.47
C LEU A 14 13.40 22.15 -24.15
N SER A 15 13.51 21.35 -23.09
CA SER A 15 13.97 21.81 -21.77
C SER A 15 15.01 20.84 -21.17
N PRO A 16 16.28 20.88 -21.62
CA PRO A 16 17.28 19.88 -21.21
C PRO A 16 17.68 19.94 -19.74
N GLN A 17 17.44 21.07 -19.06
CA GLN A 17 17.82 21.29 -17.66
C GLN A 17 16.71 20.94 -16.66
N ASP A 18 15.54 20.52 -17.16
CA ASP A 18 14.41 20.15 -16.31
C ASP A 18 14.66 18.77 -15.68
N GLU A 19 14.91 18.74 -14.37
CA GLU A 19 15.23 17.51 -13.63
C GLU A 19 14.06 16.52 -13.59
N GLU A 20 12.82 17.00 -13.59
CA GLU A 20 11.64 16.13 -13.60
C GLU A 20 11.51 15.44 -14.95
N LEU A 21 11.67 16.19 -16.05
CA LEU A 21 11.65 15.60 -17.40
C LEU A 21 12.80 14.62 -17.62
N GLN A 22 13.99 14.93 -17.12
CA GLN A 22 15.12 13.99 -17.15
C GLN A 22 14.79 12.69 -16.41
N THR A 23 14.14 12.79 -15.25
CA THR A 23 13.76 11.64 -14.44
C THR A 23 12.70 10.81 -15.14
N VAL A 24 11.61 11.41 -15.63
CA VAL A 24 10.54 10.71 -16.37
C VAL A 24 11.08 10.03 -17.62
N TYR A 25 11.97 10.70 -18.35
CA TYR A 25 12.63 10.10 -19.51
C TYR A 25 13.49 8.90 -19.11
N LEU A 26 14.30 9.02 -18.04
CA LEU A 26 15.11 7.92 -17.54
C LEU A 26 14.26 6.73 -17.05
N THR A 27 13.13 6.99 -16.38
CA THR A 27 12.18 5.93 -15.98
C THR A 27 11.71 5.12 -17.18
N GLY A 28 11.22 5.78 -18.22
CA GLY A 28 10.76 5.09 -19.44
C GLY A 28 11.90 4.38 -20.19
N LEU A 29 13.11 4.96 -20.18
CA LEU A 29 14.29 4.39 -20.81
C LEU A 29 14.69 3.07 -20.14
N LEU A 30 14.71 3.06 -18.80
CA LEU A 30 15.01 1.86 -18.03
C LEU A 30 13.91 0.81 -18.15
N GLU A 31 12.63 1.23 -18.13
CA GLU A 31 11.50 0.34 -18.34
C GLU A 31 11.60 -0.39 -19.68
N GLN A 32 11.91 0.34 -20.76
CA GLN A 32 12.05 -0.22 -22.11
C GLN A 32 13.29 -1.11 -22.23
N ALA A 33 14.35 -0.83 -21.46
CA ALA A 33 15.59 -1.59 -21.50
C ALA A 33 15.47 -2.96 -20.85
N VAL A 34 14.53 -3.13 -19.92
CA VAL A 34 14.31 -4.39 -19.23
C VAL A 34 13.77 -5.41 -20.24
N GLN A 35 14.61 -6.36 -20.59
CA GLN A 35 14.25 -7.51 -21.39
C GLN A 35 13.63 -8.56 -20.46
N ASN A 36 12.56 -9.18 -20.92
CA ASN A 36 11.93 -10.31 -20.25
C ASN A 36 12.16 -11.56 -21.11
N GLU A 37 13.35 -12.15 -21.00
CA GLU A 37 13.71 -13.40 -21.67
C GLU A 37 13.45 -14.56 -20.71
N GLU A 38 12.62 -15.51 -21.09
CA GLU A 38 12.26 -16.70 -20.27
C GLU A 38 11.72 -16.36 -18.86
N GLY A 39 11.12 -15.19 -18.70
CA GLY A 39 10.59 -14.72 -17.42
C GLY A 39 11.61 -13.99 -16.54
N ILE A 40 12.87 -13.86 -16.99
CA ILE A 40 13.95 -13.21 -16.25
C ILE A 40 14.03 -11.75 -16.67
N PHE A 41 13.92 -10.84 -15.70
CA PHE A 41 14.12 -9.42 -15.95
C PHE A 41 15.63 -9.16 -16.07
N ALA A 42 16.12 -8.96 -17.29
CA ALA A 42 17.51 -8.64 -17.59
C ALA A 42 17.61 -7.20 -18.11
N ILE A 43 18.71 -6.52 -17.84
CA ILE A 43 18.93 -5.15 -18.33
C ILE A 43 20.30 -5.13 -19.01
N PRO A 44 20.39 -4.71 -20.28
CA PRO A 44 21.67 -4.62 -20.97
C PRO A 44 22.65 -3.70 -20.23
N GLU A 45 23.80 -4.25 -19.85
CA GLU A 45 24.91 -3.52 -19.25
C GLU A 45 25.97 -3.14 -20.30
N GLY A 46 26.78 -2.14 -19.98
CA GLY A 46 27.88 -1.70 -20.82
C GLY A 46 27.71 -0.32 -21.43
N LYS A 47 28.68 0.10 -22.25
CA LYS A 47 28.75 1.45 -22.78
C LYS A 47 27.59 1.73 -23.74
N GLY A 48 26.91 2.86 -23.55
CA GLY A 48 25.80 3.30 -24.37
C GLY A 48 24.45 2.68 -24.01
N THR A 49 24.37 1.86 -22.95
CA THR A 49 23.10 1.26 -22.52
C THR A 49 22.34 2.17 -21.56
N PRO A 50 21.01 1.98 -21.42
CA PRO A 50 20.21 2.64 -20.39
C PRO A 50 20.72 2.42 -18.96
N TYR A 51 21.33 1.27 -18.69
CA TYR A 51 21.98 0.98 -17.41
C TYR A 51 23.12 1.95 -17.12
N GLU A 52 24.03 2.17 -18.08
CA GLU A 52 25.12 3.14 -17.92
C GLU A 52 24.59 4.58 -17.76
N ALA A 53 23.52 4.94 -18.47
CA ALA A 53 22.87 6.24 -18.32
C ALA A 53 22.34 6.45 -16.88
N GLY A 54 21.75 5.41 -16.28
CA GLY A 54 21.33 5.43 -14.89
C GLY A 54 22.52 5.54 -13.91
N LEU A 55 23.61 4.80 -14.14
CA LEU A 55 24.82 4.92 -13.31
C LEU A 55 25.38 6.35 -13.33
N LYS A 56 25.46 6.98 -14.52
CA LYS A 56 25.96 8.35 -14.70
C LYS A 56 25.04 9.40 -14.08
N SER A 57 23.75 9.08 -13.93
CA SER A 57 22.75 10.00 -13.35
C SER A 57 22.88 10.15 -11.84
N GLY A 58 23.55 9.20 -11.17
CA GLY A 58 23.81 9.23 -9.73
C GLY A 58 22.63 8.75 -8.87
N GLY A 59 22.92 8.38 -7.61
CA GLY A 59 21.97 7.73 -6.72
C GLY A 59 20.68 8.52 -6.45
N ASP A 60 20.75 9.84 -6.25
CA ASP A 60 19.56 10.65 -5.93
C ASP A 60 18.53 10.67 -7.09
N LYS A 61 18.99 10.76 -8.34
CA LYS A 61 18.10 10.73 -9.51
C LYS A 61 17.49 9.34 -9.72
N VAL A 62 18.29 8.29 -9.53
CA VAL A 62 17.79 6.91 -9.65
C VAL A 62 16.82 6.57 -8.50
N SER A 63 17.00 7.14 -7.30
CA SER A 63 15.99 7.05 -6.23
C SER A 63 14.67 7.69 -6.66
N ARG A 64 14.69 8.86 -7.30
CA ARG A 64 13.46 9.47 -7.82
C ARG A 64 12.82 8.64 -8.94
N VAL A 65 13.62 8.00 -9.80
CA VAL A 65 13.11 7.03 -10.78
C VAL A 65 12.41 5.86 -10.09
N LEU A 66 12.99 5.31 -9.01
CA LEU A 66 12.37 4.25 -8.22
C LEU A 66 11.03 4.71 -7.61
N GLU A 67 10.96 5.92 -7.05
CA GLU A 67 9.70 6.47 -6.51
C GLU A 67 8.60 6.51 -7.57
N ILE A 68 8.88 7.11 -8.74
CA ILE A 68 7.92 7.15 -9.85
C ILE A 68 7.54 5.74 -10.30
N ALA A 69 8.50 4.82 -10.36
CA ALA A 69 8.24 3.45 -10.78
C ALA A 69 7.35 2.68 -9.80
N LEU A 70 7.51 2.90 -8.49
CA LEU A 70 6.65 2.30 -7.45
C LEU A 70 5.24 2.92 -7.49
N GLU A 71 5.14 4.24 -7.58
CA GLU A 71 3.86 4.97 -7.69
C GLU A 71 3.04 4.51 -8.90
N ASP A 72 3.69 4.42 -10.07
CA ASP A 72 3.07 4.01 -11.34
C ASP A 72 2.96 2.47 -11.51
N ARG A 73 3.45 1.67 -10.54
CA ARG A 73 3.55 0.20 -10.63
C ARG A 73 4.31 -0.32 -11.87
N ARG A 74 5.36 0.39 -12.27
CA ARG A 74 6.24 0.00 -13.37
C ARG A 74 7.32 -0.96 -12.86
N ILE A 75 6.93 -2.22 -12.65
CA ILE A 75 7.81 -3.28 -12.13
C ILE A 75 9.17 -3.34 -12.86
N PRO A 76 9.24 -3.31 -14.22
CA PRO A 76 10.53 -3.36 -14.91
C PRO A 76 11.44 -2.17 -14.55
N ALA A 77 10.87 -0.96 -14.51
CA ALA A 77 11.62 0.24 -14.14
C ALA A 77 12.06 0.21 -12.68
N ALA A 78 11.22 -0.28 -11.76
CA ALA A 78 11.55 -0.41 -10.35
C ALA A 78 12.71 -1.40 -10.13
N VAL A 79 12.65 -2.59 -10.76
CA VAL A 79 13.74 -3.57 -10.78
C VAL A 79 15.03 -2.95 -11.30
N ALA A 80 14.96 -2.20 -12.40
CA ALA A 80 16.11 -1.51 -12.97
C ALA A 80 16.71 -0.48 -12.02
N ALA A 81 15.88 0.35 -11.42
CA ALA A 81 16.30 1.38 -10.50
C ALA A 81 16.96 0.78 -9.25
N CYS A 82 16.40 -0.30 -8.68
CA CYS A 82 17.01 -1.02 -7.56
C CYS A 82 18.42 -1.54 -7.92
N ARG A 83 18.57 -2.23 -9.06
CA ARG A 83 19.88 -2.75 -9.50
C ARG A 83 20.93 -1.65 -9.67
N ILE A 84 20.54 -0.52 -10.25
CA ILE A 84 21.43 0.63 -10.46
C ILE A 84 21.77 1.28 -9.11
N LEU A 85 20.80 1.43 -8.21
CA LEU A 85 21.02 1.92 -6.84
C LEU A 85 21.99 1.04 -6.04
N GLY A 86 22.01 -0.27 -6.27
CA GLY A 86 23.02 -1.15 -5.68
C GLY A 86 24.46 -0.78 -6.04
N LYS A 87 24.68 -0.11 -7.19
CA LYS A 87 26.02 0.30 -7.67
C LYS A 87 26.37 1.76 -7.37
N VAL A 88 25.40 2.67 -7.45
CA VAL A 88 25.65 4.13 -7.29
C VAL A 88 24.99 4.75 -6.07
N GLY A 89 24.19 3.97 -5.34
CA GLY A 89 23.54 4.40 -4.10
C GLY A 89 24.51 4.47 -2.93
N SER A 90 24.09 5.18 -1.88
CA SER A 90 24.81 5.32 -0.62
C SER A 90 23.86 5.15 0.57
N SER A 91 24.37 5.03 1.79
CA SER A 91 23.51 4.91 2.98
C SER A 91 22.55 6.10 3.17
N ARG A 92 22.81 7.25 2.53
CA ARG A 92 21.92 8.43 2.54
C ARG A 92 20.54 8.13 1.91
N GLN A 93 20.46 7.21 0.96
CA GLN A 93 19.21 6.78 0.32
C GLN A 93 18.40 5.81 1.20
N LEU A 94 18.94 5.37 2.34
CA LEU A 94 18.23 4.53 3.32
C LEU A 94 17.73 5.32 4.53
N GLN A 95 18.11 6.60 4.63
CA GLN A 95 17.73 7.47 5.72
C GLN A 95 16.45 8.21 5.39
N GLN A 96 15.47 8.15 6.29
CA GLN A 96 14.22 8.90 6.17
C GLN A 96 14.50 10.40 6.14
N ARG A 97 13.90 11.10 5.17
CA ARG A 97 13.89 12.57 5.10
C ARG A 97 12.47 13.06 5.26
N SER A 98 12.30 14.19 5.94
CA SER A 98 11.04 14.87 6.29
C SER A 98 9.79 14.36 5.55
N GLY A 99 8.99 13.53 6.24
CA GLY A 99 7.65 13.13 5.81
C GLY A 99 7.56 12.09 4.68
N HIS A 100 8.68 11.63 4.10
CA HIS A 100 8.66 10.65 3.01
C HIS A 100 9.53 9.43 3.33
N HIS A 101 8.99 8.24 3.05
CA HIS A 101 9.73 6.98 3.19
C HIS A 101 10.74 6.85 2.04
N PRO A 102 11.99 6.43 2.29
CA PRO A 102 12.96 6.26 1.21
C PRO A 102 12.50 5.20 0.21
N ALA A 103 12.70 5.46 -1.08
CA ALA A 103 12.22 4.61 -2.18
C ALA A 103 12.62 3.13 -2.04
N LEU A 104 13.86 2.86 -1.60
CA LEU A 104 14.33 1.49 -1.36
C LEU A 104 13.60 0.80 -0.20
N ILE A 105 13.20 1.55 0.83
CA ILE A 105 12.43 0.99 1.96
C ILE A 105 11.00 0.70 1.52
N LEU A 106 10.41 1.55 0.68
CA LEU A 106 9.12 1.27 0.05
C LEU A 106 9.18 0.03 -0.86
N ALA A 107 10.27 -0.12 -1.62
CA ALA A 107 10.49 -1.26 -2.51
C ALA A 107 10.62 -2.61 -1.76
N LEU A 108 11.18 -2.62 -0.53
CA LEU A 108 11.21 -3.83 0.33
C LEU A 108 9.80 -4.33 0.71
N ASN A 109 8.79 -3.47 0.66
CA ASN A 109 7.40 -3.79 0.94
C ASN A 109 6.51 -3.71 -0.32
N ASP A 110 7.12 -3.69 -1.51
CA ASP A 110 6.38 -3.68 -2.78
C ASP A 110 5.62 -5.01 -2.96
N PRO A 111 4.41 -5.04 -3.54
CA PRO A 111 3.69 -6.29 -3.76
C PRO A 111 4.41 -7.26 -4.71
N SER A 112 5.32 -6.78 -5.56
CA SER A 112 6.09 -7.65 -6.45
C SER A 112 7.29 -8.28 -5.73
N PRO A 113 7.39 -9.62 -5.68
CA PRO A 113 8.56 -10.30 -5.14
C PRO A 113 9.86 -9.95 -5.88
N ARG A 114 9.77 -9.62 -7.18
CA ARG A 114 10.94 -9.16 -7.96
C ARG A 114 11.48 -7.83 -7.44
N VAL A 115 10.59 -6.87 -7.18
CA VAL A 115 10.99 -5.55 -6.67
C VAL A 115 11.56 -5.69 -5.25
N GLN A 116 10.90 -6.47 -4.40
CA GLN A 116 11.38 -6.77 -3.04
C GLN A 116 12.80 -7.37 -3.08
N TYR A 117 13.01 -8.39 -3.91
CA TYR A 117 14.29 -9.09 -4.04
C TYR A 117 15.40 -8.15 -4.51
N GLU A 118 15.15 -7.37 -5.57
CA GLU A 118 16.13 -6.47 -6.14
C GLU A 118 16.44 -5.30 -5.19
N ALA A 119 15.46 -4.84 -4.42
CA ALA A 119 15.67 -3.86 -3.36
C ALA A 119 16.57 -4.42 -2.24
N ALA A 120 16.32 -5.66 -1.78
CA ALA A 120 17.16 -6.31 -0.79
C ALA A 120 18.60 -6.49 -1.27
N GLN A 121 18.79 -6.96 -2.50
CA GLN A 121 20.09 -7.06 -3.17
C GLN A 121 20.82 -5.71 -3.24
N ALA A 122 20.12 -4.66 -3.70
CA ALA A 122 20.68 -3.31 -3.81
C ALA A 122 21.17 -2.80 -2.45
N ILE A 123 20.37 -2.98 -1.40
CA ILE A 123 20.70 -2.53 -0.06
C ILE A 123 21.93 -3.25 0.51
N VAL A 124 22.08 -4.56 0.28
CA VAL A 124 23.30 -5.28 0.70
C VAL A 124 24.52 -4.77 -0.06
N GLN A 125 24.41 -4.58 -1.39
CA GLN A 125 25.50 -4.07 -2.23
C GLN A 125 25.94 -2.65 -1.85
N MET A 126 25.04 -1.80 -1.37
CA MET A 126 25.36 -0.47 -0.84
C MET A 126 26.21 -0.52 0.44
N ASN A 127 26.35 -1.69 1.06
CA ASN A 127 27.19 -1.96 2.23
C ASN A 127 26.97 -0.94 3.38
N PRO A 128 25.74 -0.80 3.91
CA PRO A 128 25.45 0.15 4.96
C PRO A 128 26.25 -0.14 6.23
N SER A 129 26.76 0.92 6.87
CA SER A 129 27.57 0.80 8.09
C SER A 129 26.74 0.78 9.38
N ALA A 130 25.43 1.05 9.30
CA ALA A 130 24.53 1.14 10.45
C ALA A 130 23.14 0.58 10.10
N LYS A 131 22.42 0.12 11.13
CA LYS A 131 21.02 -0.28 11.01
C LYS A 131 20.16 0.91 10.58
N PHE A 132 19.13 0.61 9.82
CA PHE A 132 18.12 1.54 9.33
C PHE A 132 16.73 0.90 9.52
N PRO A 133 15.63 1.67 9.46
CA PRO A 133 14.29 1.11 9.60
C PRO A 133 14.07 -0.06 8.65
N HIS A 134 13.52 -1.16 9.15
CA HIS A 134 13.24 -2.38 8.37
C HIS A 134 14.48 -3.12 7.84
N SER A 135 15.68 -2.93 8.42
CA SER A 135 16.88 -3.66 8.00
C SER A 135 16.73 -5.19 8.07
N ASN A 136 15.92 -5.71 9.01
CA ASN A 136 15.65 -7.15 9.13
C ASN A 136 14.89 -7.72 7.92
N ARG A 137 14.05 -6.90 7.25
CA ARG A 137 13.26 -7.32 6.09
C ARG A 137 14.15 -7.73 4.90
N VAL A 138 15.36 -7.16 4.82
CA VAL A 138 16.36 -7.51 3.80
C VAL A 138 16.71 -9.00 3.89
N VAL A 139 17.05 -9.48 5.09
CA VAL A 139 17.44 -10.89 5.30
C VAL A 139 16.24 -11.80 5.06
N GLN A 140 15.06 -11.41 5.55
CA GLN A 140 13.82 -12.16 5.35
C GLN A 140 13.51 -12.38 3.85
N ILE A 141 13.63 -11.34 3.03
CA ILE A 141 13.38 -11.43 1.58
C ILE A 141 14.40 -12.37 0.91
N LEU A 142 15.68 -12.25 1.26
CA LEU A 142 16.74 -13.10 0.71
C LEU A 142 16.58 -14.55 1.16
N ALA A 143 16.26 -14.79 2.44
CA ALA A 143 16.01 -16.12 3.00
C ALA A 143 14.81 -16.80 2.34
N ARG A 144 13.72 -16.06 2.14
CA ARG A 144 12.55 -16.56 1.39
C ARG A 144 12.92 -16.98 -0.04
N ALA A 145 13.81 -16.25 -0.70
CA ALA A 145 14.27 -16.62 -2.04
C ALA A 145 15.06 -17.95 -2.08
N LEU A 146 15.65 -18.40 -0.96
CA LEU A 146 16.32 -19.70 -0.88
C LEU A 146 15.34 -20.88 -0.90
N VAL A 147 14.14 -20.66 -0.36
CA VAL A 147 13.16 -21.70 -0.04
C VAL A 147 12.00 -21.75 -1.03
N SER A 148 11.87 -20.74 -1.89
CA SER A 148 10.71 -20.56 -2.77
C SER A 148 10.52 -21.72 -3.76
N GLU A 149 9.78 -22.73 -3.35
CA GLU A 149 9.17 -23.74 -4.20
C GLU A 149 7.95 -23.17 -4.94
N GLU A 150 7.36 -23.99 -5.81
CA GLU A 150 6.27 -23.66 -6.71
C GLU A 150 4.92 -23.60 -5.98
N THR A 151 4.86 -22.95 -4.83
CA THR A 151 3.59 -22.64 -4.16
C THR A 151 3.17 -21.25 -4.58
N SER A 152 2.43 -21.22 -5.69
CA SER A 152 1.58 -20.10 -6.05
C SER A 152 0.39 -20.06 -5.09
N ASP A 153 0.60 -19.63 -3.85
CA ASP A 153 -0.50 -19.24 -2.98
C ASP A 153 -0.23 -17.80 -2.56
N TRP A 154 -0.91 -16.89 -3.25
CA TRP A 154 -0.97 -15.49 -2.91
C TRP A 154 -1.79 -15.38 -1.62
N ASN A 155 -1.36 -14.52 -0.70
CA ASN A 155 -1.98 -14.37 0.60
C ASN A 155 -2.91 -13.16 0.59
N ALA A 156 -4.20 -13.39 0.74
CA ALA A 156 -5.19 -12.33 0.88
C ALA A 156 -5.48 -12.02 2.34
N LEU A 157 -5.73 -10.77 2.66
CA LEU A 157 -6.41 -10.40 3.90
C LEU A 157 -7.82 -9.93 3.58
N ILE A 158 -8.82 -10.61 4.12
CA ILE A 158 -10.22 -10.21 4.03
C ILE A 158 -10.55 -9.41 5.28
N ALA A 159 -10.94 -8.15 5.11
CA ALA A 159 -11.38 -7.24 6.16
C ALA A 159 -12.90 -7.04 6.04
N ASP A 160 -13.69 -7.80 6.80
CA ASP A 160 -15.15 -7.78 6.72
C ASP A 160 -15.80 -7.89 8.11
N PRO A 161 -16.74 -6.99 8.48
CA PRO A 161 -17.42 -7.07 9.77
C PRO A 161 -18.32 -8.31 9.95
N SER A 162 -18.73 -8.97 8.86
CA SER A 162 -19.51 -10.21 8.86
C SER A 162 -18.59 -11.43 8.76
N LEU A 163 -18.58 -12.25 9.81
CA LEU A 163 -17.84 -13.51 9.83
C LEU A 163 -18.30 -14.48 8.75
N ASP A 164 -19.61 -14.58 8.53
CA ASP A 164 -20.20 -15.52 7.57
C ASP A 164 -19.80 -15.16 6.14
N ARG A 165 -19.98 -13.89 5.75
CA ARG A 165 -19.57 -13.41 4.42
C ARG A 165 -18.05 -13.46 4.24
N GLY A 166 -17.29 -13.02 5.24
CA GLY A 166 -15.85 -13.10 5.23
C GLY A 166 -15.35 -14.53 4.97
N THR A 167 -15.95 -15.52 5.64
CA THR A 167 -15.64 -16.95 5.41
C THR A 167 -16.02 -17.41 4.01
N GLY A 168 -17.16 -16.94 3.46
CA GLY A 168 -17.53 -17.18 2.07
C GLY A 168 -16.49 -16.66 1.08
N LEU A 169 -16.01 -15.43 1.28
CA LEU A 169 -14.96 -14.81 0.47
C LEU A 169 -13.63 -15.57 0.59
N MET A 170 -13.27 -16.09 1.77
CA MET A 170 -12.09 -16.95 1.93
C MET A 170 -12.17 -18.19 1.04
N GLY A 171 -13.36 -18.79 0.93
CA GLY A 171 -13.61 -19.92 0.02
C GLY A 171 -13.43 -19.55 -1.45
N MET A 172 -13.88 -18.35 -1.86
CA MET A 172 -13.72 -17.85 -3.23
C MET A 172 -12.25 -17.55 -3.56
N VAL A 173 -11.53 -16.89 -2.64
CA VAL A 173 -10.10 -16.62 -2.76
C VAL A 173 -9.30 -17.93 -2.87
N ARG A 174 -9.62 -18.92 -2.04
CA ARG A 174 -9.02 -20.26 -2.13
C ARG A 174 -9.27 -20.95 -3.45
N ALA A 175 -10.46 -20.79 -4.04
CA ALA A 175 -10.76 -21.35 -5.37
C ALA A 175 -9.89 -20.74 -6.49
N LEU A 176 -9.28 -19.58 -6.24
CA LEU A 176 -8.31 -18.95 -7.15
C LEU A 176 -6.84 -19.32 -6.81
N GLY A 177 -6.62 -20.30 -5.92
CA GLY A 177 -5.29 -20.72 -5.49
C GLY A 177 -4.60 -19.67 -4.61
N ALA A 178 -5.34 -19.05 -3.69
CA ALA A 178 -4.81 -18.14 -2.68
C ALA A 178 -5.15 -18.61 -1.27
N GLU A 179 -4.23 -18.44 -0.34
CA GLU A 179 -4.57 -18.49 1.07
C GLU A 179 -5.15 -17.15 1.53
N SER A 180 -5.92 -17.17 2.61
CA SER A 180 -6.53 -15.94 3.13
C SER A 180 -6.68 -15.96 4.63
N GLN A 181 -6.59 -14.77 5.23
CA GLN A 181 -6.91 -14.52 6.63
C GLN A 181 -8.13 -13.59 6.72
N LEU A 182 -8.89 -13.68 7.82
CA LEU A 182 -10.05 -12.83 8.06
C LEU A 182 -9.79 -11.90 9.26
N ALA A 183 -10.03 -10.60 9.07
CA ALA A 183 -10.07 -9.58 10.09
C ALA A 183 -11.46 -8.94 10.11
N THR A 184 -12.07 -8.80 11.30
CA THR A 184 -13.44 -8.27 11.42
C THR A 184 -13.52 -6.78 11.69
N THR A 185 -12.38 -6.11 11.86
CA THR A 185 -12.29 -4.67 12.16
C THR A 185 -11.14 -4.02 11.42
N GLY A 186 -11.19 -2.70 11.25
CA GLY A 186 -10.10 -1.93 10.61
C GLY A 186 -8.79 -2.02 11.39
N GLU A 187 -8.87 -1.93 12.72
CA GLU A 187 -7.73 -2.14 13.63
C GLU A 187 -7.08 -3.54 13.46
N ALA A 188 -7.89 -4.60 13.40
CA ALA A 188 -7.38 -5.96 13.22
C ALA A 188 -6.81 -6.18 11.81
N ALA A 189 -7.43 -5.57 10.80
CA ALA A 189 -6.92 -5.62 9.44
C ALA A 189 -5.54 -4.96 9.33
N PHE A 190 -5.35 -3.79 9.96
CA PHE A 190 -4.04 -3.16 10.02
C PHE A 190 -3.01 -4.01 10.78
N ALA A 191 -3.38 -4.59 11.92
CA ALA A 191 -2.49 -5.46 12.68
C ALA A 191 -2.03 -6.70 11.88
N SER A 192 -2.95 -7.34 11.16
CA SER A 192 -2.62 -8.49 10.28
C SER A 192 -1.77 -8.04 9.08
N ALA A 193 -2.16 -6.94 8.41
CA ALA A 193 -1.44 -6.43 7.25
C ALA A 193 0.00 -6.00 7.57
N SER A 194 0.23 -5.53 8.80
CA SER A 194 1.54 -5.07 9.25
C SER A 194 2.41 -6.15 9.91
N SER A 195 1.96 -7.41 9.87
CA SER A 195 2.68 -8.56 10.40
C SER A 195 3.92 -8.95 9.56
N GLU A 196 4.66 -9.96 10.00
CA GLU A 196 5.89 -10.42 9.31
C GLU A 196 5.61 -11.08 7.95
N ALA A 197 4.39 -11.60 7.76
CA ALA A 197 3.90 -12.15 6.50
C ALA A 197 2.75 -11.26 5.97
N PRO A 198 3.06 -10.08 5.42
CA PRO A 198 2.03 -9.17 4.90
C PRO A 198 1.27 -9.83 3.74
N PRO A 199 -0.03 -9.53 3.59
CA PRO A 199 -0.82 -10.03 2.47
C PRO A 199 -0.39 -9.36 1.16
N ASP A 200 -0.54 -10.08 0.06
CA ASP A 200 -0.31 -9.57 -1.29
C ASP A 200 -1.38 -8.56 -1.70
N PHE A 201 -2.57 -8.64 -1.12
CA PHE A 201 -3.67 -7.68 -1.27
C PHE A 201 -4.69 -7.79 -0.13
N ILE A 202 -5.46 -6.72 0.08
CA ILE A 202 -6.53 -6.66 1.08
C ILE A 202 -7.87 -6.56 0.36
N LEU A 203 -8.81 -7.45 0.65
CA LEU A 203 -10.23 -7.31 0.30
C LEU A 203 -10.93 -6.65 1.47
N MET A 204 -11.41 -5.41 1.32
CA MET A 204 -11.97 -4.65 2.43
C MET A 204 -13.41 -4.23 2.16
N ASN A 205 -14.30 -4.63 3.06
CA ASN A 205 -15.69 -4.22 3.01
C ASN A 205 -15.80 -2.73 3.32
N VAL A 206 -16.59 -1.99 2.54
CA VAL A 206 -16.81 -0.55 2.78
C VAL A 206 -17.49 -0.24 4.13
N GLY A 207 -18.18 -1.23 4.70
CA GLY A 207 -18.82 -1.17 6.02
C GLY A 207 -17.91 -1.58 7.19
N ILE A 208 -16.59 -1.70 7.00
CA ILE A 208 -15.66 -2.04 8.08
C ILE A 208 -15.76 -1.04 9.24
N GLY A 209 -15.76 -1.56 10.46
CA GLY A 209 -15.90 -0.78 11.70
C GLY A 209 -14.72 -0.96 12.66
N ARG A 210 -14.74 -0.19 13.76
CA ARG A 210 -13.66 -0.08 14.76
C ARG A 210 -12.32 0.25 14.08
N TRP A 211 -12.17 1.56 13.87
CA TRP A 211 -11.61 2.26 12.70
C TRP A 211 -12.56 2.29 11.51
N SER A 212 -12.89 3.50 11.05
CA SER A 212 -13.67 3.69 9.82
C SER A 212 -12.87 3.27 8.58
N LEU A 213 -13.50 3.13 7.41
CA LEU A 213 -12.79 2.86 6.16
C LEU A 213 -11.66 3.88 5.90
N THR A 214 -11.96 5.18 5.99
CA THR A 214 -10.98 6.25 5.75
C THR A 214 -9.84 6.22 6.76
N GLU A 215 -10.15 5.97 8.03
CA GLU A 215 -9.13 5.85 9.08
C GLU A 215 -8.24 4.62 8.86
N THR A 216 -8.83 3.49 8.48
CA THR A 216 -8.10 2.26 8.17
C THR A 216 -7.19 2.46 6.97
N LEU A 217 -7.70 3.04 5.88
CA LEU A 217 -6.91 3.38 4.70
C LEU A 217 -5.80 4.37 5.03
N SER A 218 -6.08 5.42 5.81
CA SER A 218 -5.07 6.39 6.24
C SER A 218 -3.94 5.72 7.03
N ASN A 219 -4.28 4.83 7.97
CA ASN A 219 -3.29 4.10 8.76
C ASN A 219 -2.47 3.14 7.90
N LEU A 220 -3.11 2.40 6.99
CA LEU A 220 -2.41 1.54 6.02
C LEU A 220 -1.46 2.34 5.13
N ARG A 221 -1.88 3.50 4.62
CA ARG A 221 -1.04 4.34 3.75
C ARG A 221 0.09 5.06 4.49
N THR A 222 -0.05 5.27 5.79
CA THR A 222 0.97 5.93 6.61
C THR A 222 2.10 4.97 7.02
N ASP A 223 1.78 3.69 7.27
CA ASP A 223 2.76 2.68 7.65
C ASP A 223 3.47 2.10 6.43
N VAL A 224 4.81 2.19 6.41
CA VAL A 224 5.64 1.76 5.28
C VAL A 224 5.51 0.28 4.92
N ARG A 225 5.09 -0.57 5.88
CA ARG A 225 4.88 -2.01 5.65
C ARG A 225 3.61 -2.29 4.86
N THR A 226 2.62 -1.41 4.98
CA THR A 226 1.29 -1.61 4.39
C THR A 226 0.93 -0.59 3.32
N ALA A 227 1.72 0.48 3.19
CA ALA A 227 1.46 1.60 2.30
C ALA A 227 1.30 1.22 0.83
N ASN A 228 2.00 0.17 0.38
CA ASN A 228 1.98 -0.27 -1.02
C ASN A 228 1.06 -1.49 -1.25
N ILE A 229 0.44 -2.03 -0.19
CA ILE A 229 -0.46 -3.18 -0.34
C ILE A 229 -1.67 -2.75 -1.18
N PRO A 230 -2.01 -3.47 -2.25
CA PRO A 230 -3.23 -3.26 -3.01
C PRO A 230 -4.45 -3.49 -2.12
N VAL A 231 -5.39 -2.56 -2.14
CA VAL A 231 -6.65 -2.68 -1.41
C VAL A 231 -7.79 -2.73 -2.43
N VAL A 232 -8.55 -3.81 -2.42
CA VAL A 232 -9.76 -4.02 -3.21
C VAL A 232 -10.94 -3.80 -2.28
N LEU A 233 -11.65 -2.71 -2.48
CA LEU A 233 -12.85 -2.37 -1.74
C LEU A 233 -14.04 -3.11 -2.33
N PHE A 234 -14.91 -3.63 -1.48
CA PHE A 234 -16.15 -4.26 -1.93
C PHE A 234 -17.35 -3.85 -1.09
N GLY A 235 -18.51 -3.85 -1.71
CA GLY A 235 -19.76 -3.43 -1.12
C GLY A 235 -20.94 -3.68 -2.05
N PRO A 236 -22.17 -3.40 -1.59
CA PRO A 236 -23.37 -3.64 -2.39
C PRO A 236 -23.27 -2.92 -3.75
N PRO A 237 -23.89 -3.44 -4.83
CA PRO A 237 -23.88 -2.84 -6.20
C PRO A 237 -24.34 -1.37 -6.19
N ALA A 238 -25.15 -1.06 -5.18
CA ALA A 238 -25.52 0.27 -4.73
C ALA A 238 -24.37 1.25 -4.41
N ALA A 239 -23.08 0.88 -4.30
CA ALA A 239 -22.06 1.92 -4.11
C ALA A 239 -21.91 2.81 -5.35
N GLU A 240 -22.18 2.27 -6.56
CA GLU A 240 -22.28 3.00 -7.83
C GLU A 240 -23.74 3.36 -8.19
N ASP A 241 -24.75 2.52 -7.90
CA ASP A 241 -26.15 2.81 -8.25
C ASP A 241 -26.94 3.65 -7.23
N VAL A 242 -26.53 3.68 -5.95
CA VAL A 242 -27.00 4.72 -5.00
C VAL A 242 -26.30 6.05 -5.29
N ILE A 243 -25.35 6.10 -6.26
CA ILE A 243 -24.79 7.36 -6.78
C ILE A 243 -25.72 8.00 -7.78
N GLU A 244 -26.21 7.23 -8.73
CA GLU A 244 -27.01 7.76 -9.81
C GLU A 244 -28.50 7.84 -9.46
N ASN A 245 -29.06 6.88 -8.71
CA ASN A 245 -30.49 6.88 -8.40
C ASN A 245 -30.88 7.85 -7.25
N ASN A 246 -29.96 8.24 -6.37
CA ASN A 246 -30.22 9.28 -5.36
C ASN A 246 -30.20 10.71 -5.92
N LEU A 247 -29.74 10.92 -7.15
CA LEU A 247 -29.91 12.22 -7.83
C LEU A 247 -31.36 12.44 -8.29
N SER A 248 -32.11 11.35 -8.51
CA SER A 248 -33.52 11.44 -8.90
C SER A 248 -34.44 11.61 -7.67
N ASP A 249 -34.09 10.97 -6.54
CA ASP A 249 -34.85 11.09 -5.30
C ASP A 249 -34.53 12.37 -4.51
N GLN A 250 -33.35 13.00 -4.68
CA GLN A 250 -33.08 14.32 -4.09
C GLN A 250 -33.94 15.45 -4.67
N VAL A 251 -34.44 15.32 -5.91
CA VAL A 251 -35.39 16.28 -6.49
C VAL A 251 -36.80 16.11 -5.89
N LEU A 252 -37.14 14.91 -5.42
CA LEU A 252 -38.37 14.66 -4.67
C LEU A 252 -38.25 15.07 -3.20
N ASP A 253 -37.10 14.87 -2.57
CA ASP A 253 -36.89 15.23 -1.15
C ASP A 253 -36.72 16.74 -0.92
N GLU A 254 -36.21 17.53 -1.88
CA GLU A 254 -36.29 19.00 -1.77
C GLU A 254 -37.73 19.52 -1.94
N LYS A 255 -38.57 18.84 -2.74
CA LYS A 255 -40.01 19.12 -2.81
C LYS A 255 -40.71 18.80 -1.49
N LEU A 256 -40.35 17.70 -0.84
CA LEU A 256 -40.93 17.27 0.45
C LEU A 256 -40.48 18.19 1.60
N ALA A 257 -39.19 18.54 1.66
CA ALA A 257 -38.63 19.40 2.70
C ALA A 257 -39.09 20.87 2.60
N MET A 258 -39.38 21.37 1.39
CA MET A 258 -39.96 22.71 1.21
C MET A 258 -41.45 22.75 1.58
N ALA A 259 -42.20 21.69 1.27
CA ALA A 259 -43.59 21.55 1.67
C ALA A 259 -43.77 21.50 3.19
N ASP A 260 -42.92 20.74 3.89
CA ASP A 260 -42.95 20.65 5.35
C ASP A 260 -42.53 21.97 6.04
N ARG A 261 -41.57 22.70 5.48
CA ARG A 261 -41.17 24.03 5.98
C ARG A 261 -42.25 25.08 5.79
N ILE A 262 -42.98 25.05 4.67
CA ILE A 262 -44.12 25.94 4.42
C ILE A 262 -45.26 25.61 5.37
N LYS A 263 -45.59 24.33 5.54
CA LYS A 263 -46.60 23.89 6.50
C LYS A 263 -46.27 24.29 7.94
N ALA A 264 -45.01 24.16 8.35
CA ALA A 264 -44.55 24.62 9.66
C ALA A 264 -44.66 26.15 9.83
N LEU A 265 -44.45 26.92 8.76
CA LEU A 265 -44.62 28.38 8.75
C LEU A 265 -46.09 28.82 8.73
N GLU A 266 -46.96 28.10 8.03
CA GLU A 266 -48.42 28.30 8.04
C GLU A 266 -49.02 27.95 9.41
N ASP A 267 -48.55 26.87 10.03
CA ASP A 267 -48.90 26.48 11.40
C ASP A 267 -48.39 27.51 12.41
N LEU A 268 -47.18 28.05 12.22
CA LEU A 268 -46.65 29.13 13.06
C LEU A 268 -47.46 30.42 12.88
N HIS A 269 -47.80 30.80 11.64
CA HIS A 269 -48.58 31.99 11.33
C HIS A 269 -50.01 31.90 11.90
N SER A 270 -50.67 30.76 11.78
CA SER A 270 -52.00 30.51 12.35
C SER A 270 -51.99 30.49 13.87
N ARG A 271 -50.97 29.90 14.51
CA ARG A 271 -50.76 29.94 15.96
C ARG A 271 -50.52 31.35 16.48
N VAL A 272 -49.72 32.16 15.79
CA VAL A 272 -49.46 33.55 16.17
C VAL A 272 -50.71 34.44 16.02
N ARG A 273 -51.57 34.14 15.04
CA ARG A 273 -52.84 34.88 14.81
C ARG A 273 -53.93 34.53 15.83
N THR A 274 -53.89 33.32 16.39
CA THR A 274 -54.88 32.79 17.35
C THR A 274 -54.44 32.96 18.81
N SER A 275 -53.13 32.93 19.09
CA SER A 275 -52.61 33.37 20.37
C SER A 275 -52.71 34.90 20.42
N GLY A 276 -53.64 35.47 21.20
CA GLY A 276 -53.77 36.91 21.42
C GLY A 276 -52.59 37.56 22.15
N GLY A 277 -51.36 37.10 21.91
CA GLY A 277 -50.12 37.58 22.48
C GLY A 277 -49.58 38.78 21.72
N SER A 278 -49.06 39.74 22.50
CA SER A 278 -48.43 40.99 22.08
C SER A 278 -47.20 40.79 21.17
N MET A 279 -47.41 40.40 19.92
CA MET A 279 -46.40 40.51 18.87
C MET A 279 -46.61 41.83 18.13
N ASP A 280 -45.58 42.66 18.06
CA ASP A 280 -45.63 43.96 17.40
C ASP A 280 -46.08 43.80 15.92
N LYS A 281 -47.02 44.64 15.47
CA LYS A 281 -47.60 44.62 14.11
C LYS A 281 -46.54 44.69 13.02
N SER A 282 -45.40 45.34 13.30
CA SER A 282 -44.26 45.41 12.38
C SER A 282 -43.62 44.04 12.13
N ARG A 283 -43.52 43.19 13.16
CA ARG A 283 -42.94 41.85 13.07
C ARG A 283 -43.89 40.85 12.39
N LEU A 284 -45.19 40.98 12.64
CA LEU A 284 -46.24 40.22 11.95
C LEU A 284 -46.25 40.48 10.43
N ARG A 285 -46.08 41.75 10.01
CA ARG A 285 -45.96 42.07 8.58
C ARG A 285 -44.72 41.45 7.96
N LYS A 286 -43.56 41.56 8.61
CA LYS A 286 -42.32 40.94 8.11
C LYS A 286 -42.43 39.41 7.98
N LEU A 287 -43.14 38.74 8.90
CA LEU A 287 -43.38 37.31 8.81
C LEU A 287 -44.32 36.97 7.64
N SER A 288 -45.38 37.76 7.44
CA SER A 288 -46.31 37.61 6.31
C SER A 288 -45.60 37.82 4.97
N ASP A 289 -44.83 38.90 4.83
CA ASP A 289 -44.08 39.20 3.59
C ASP A 289 -43.08 38.08 3.24
N LEU A 290 -42.48 37.46 4.27
CA LEU A 290 -41.55 36.36 4.11
C LEU A 290 -42.26 35.06 3.67
N ILE A 291 -43.46 34.80 4.19
CA ILE A 291 -44.31 33.68 3.77
C ILE A 291 -44.74 33.89 2.30
N ASP A 292 -45.18 35.09 1.94
CA ASP A 292 -45.61 35.42 0.57
C ASP A 292 -44.44 35.28 -0.43
N THR A 293 -43.24 35.71 -0.05
CA THR A 293 -42.02 35.56 -0.88
C THR A 293 -41.64 34.09 -1.09
N MET A 294 -41.86 33.23 -0.08
CA MET A 294 -41.60 31.79 -0.17
C MET A 294 -42.62 31.07 -1.04
N ILE A 295 -43.89 31.48 -0.98
CA ILE A 295 -44.96 30.98 -1.84
C ILE A 295 -44.70 31.35 -3.31
N ASP A 296 -44.30 32.60 -3.59
CA ASP A 296 -43.94 33.03 -4.96
C ASP A 296 -42.72 32.26 -5.51
N LYS A 297 -41.68 32.03 -4.69
CA LYS A 297 -40.55 31.18 -5.08
C LYS A 297 -40.99 29.75 -5.42
N ARG A 298 -41.87 29.15 -4.61
CA ARG A 298 -42.42 27.81 -4.87
C ARG A 298 -43.17 27.75 -6.20
N GLN A 299 -44.06 28.71 -6.47
CA GLN A 299 -44.82 28.75 -7.72
C GLN A 299 -43.93 28.92 -8.96
N ARG A 300 -42.81 29.65 -8.83
CA ARG A 300 -41.82 29.76 -9.92
C ARG A 300 -41.08 28.45 -10.17
N PHE A 301 -40.75 27.70 -9.13
CA PHE A 301 -40.13 26.38 -9.25
C PHE A 301 -41.10 25.29 -9.74
N GLU A 302 -42.37 25.33 -9.33
CA GLU A 302 -43.40 24.36 -9.75
C GLU A 302 -43.78 24.52 -11.23
N ASN A 303 -43.61 25.70 -11.82
CA ASN A 303 -43.91 25.98 -13.23
C ASN A 303 -42.70 25.82 -14.19
N MET A 304 -41.53 25.42 -13.68
CA MET A 304 -40.36 25.15 -14.52
C MET A 304 -40.37 23.71 -15.05
N SER A 305 -40.15 23.53 -16.35
CA SER A 305 -39.93 22.20 -16.92
C SER A 305 -38.62 21.59 -16.37
N PRO A 306 -38.52 20.26 -16.26
CA PRO A 306 -37.30 19.58 -15.81
C PRO A 306 -36.04 19.99 -16.59
N GLU A 307 -36.14 20.20 -17.90
CA GLU A 307 -35.05 20.72 -18.74
C GLU A 307 -34.59 22.14 -18.35
N ASN A 308 -35.50 23.01 -17.91
CA ASN A 308 -35.16 24.38 -17.50
C ASN A 308 -34.46 24.42 -16.13
N ILE A 309 -34.81 23.49 -15.24
CA ILE A 309 -34.14 23.32 -13.94
C ILE A 309 -32.71 22.79 -14.17
N LEU A 310 -32.55 21.81 -15.07
CA LEU A 310 -31.26 21.25 -15.44
C LEU A 310 -30.35 22.31 -16.11
N ASN A 311 -30.90 23.12 -17.02
CA ASN A 311 -30.18 24.21 -17.69
C ASN A 311 -29.77 25.34 -16.74
N PHE A 312 -30.60 25.63 -15.73
CA PHE A 312 -30.28 26.62 -14.70
C PHE A 312 -29.11 26.16 -13.82
N GLN A 313 -29.10 24.88 -13.42
CA GLN A 313 -28.02 24.29 -12.65
C GLN A 313 -26.73 24.12 -13.46
N ALA A 314 -26.84 23.73 -14.75
CA ALA A 314 -25.73 23.62 -15.68
C ALA A 314 -25.05 24.99 -15.92
N ARG A 315 -25.81 26.08 -16.02
CA ARG A 315 -25.27 27.45 -16.08
C ARG A 315 -24.53 27.82 -14.81
N ALA A 316 -25.09 27.56 -13.63
CA ALA A 316 -24.43 27.83 -12.36
C ALA A 316 -23.13 27.02 -12.18
N LEU A 317 -23.08 25.81 -12.74
CA LEU A 317 -21.88 24.96 -12.74
C LEU A 317 -20.84 25.46 -13.75
N GLN A 318 -21.24 25.83 -14.96
CA GLN A 318 -20.37 26.44 -15.98
C GLN A 318 -19.78 27.77 -15.49
N GLU A 319 -20.54 28.59 -14.76
CA GLU A 319 -20.05 29.83 -14.15
C GLU A 319 -19.04 29.58 -13.03
N LYS A 320 -19.20 28.50 -12.25
CA LYS A 320 -18.20 28.08 -11.25
C LYS A 320 -16.92 27.55 -11.88
N LEU A 321 -17.02 26.84 -13.00
CA LEU A 321 -15.86 26.34 -13.74
C LEU A 321 -15.11 27.47 -14.45
N ALA A 322 -15.83 28.46 -15.01
CA ALA A 322 -15.26 29.68 -15.58
C ALA A 322 -14.59 30.57 -14.51
N ALA A 323 -15.04 30.52 -13.25
CA ALA A 323 -14.41 31.24 -12.13
C ALA A 323 -13.05 30.67 -11.71
N VAL A 324 -12.70 29.45 -12.12
CA VAL A 324 -11.43 28.74 -11.81
C VAL A 324 -10.47 28.71 -13.01
N GLY A 325 -10.82 29.39 -14.12
CA GLY A 325 -9.89 29.61 -15.24
C GLY A 325 -9.72 28.44 -16.20
N ILE A 326 -10.65 27.48 -16.22
CA ILE A 326 -10.66 26.42 -17.23
C ILE A 326 -11.78 26.70 -18.24
N ASN A 327 -11.42 27.23 -19.41
CA ASN A 327 -11.79 26.66 -20.71
C ASN A 327 -11.17 27.39 -21.91
N LYS A 328 -10.92 26.57 -22.96
CA LYS A 328 -10.25 26.88 -24.22
C LYS A 328 -11.00 27.91 -25.08
N GLY A 329 -10.23 28.79 -25.74
CA GLY A 329 -10.61 29.47 -26.99
C GLY A 329 -10.98 30.94 -26.81
N ASP A 330 -10.04 31.82 -27.13
CA ASP A 330 -10.15 33.29 -27.06
C ASP A 330 -11.25 33.89 -27.98
N GLU A 331 -11.85 35.01 -27.56
CA GLU A 331 -11.60 36.32 -28.23
C GLU A 331 -12.33 37.50 -27.52
N ILE A 332 -11.57 38.19 -26.65
CA ILE A 332 -11.21 39.63 -26.67
C ILE A 332 -12.28 40.76 -26.80
N ILE A 333 -13.56 40.54 -27.11
CA ILE A 333 -14.57 41.64 -27.17
C ILE A 333 -15.54 41.65 -25.97
N GLY A 334 -15.34 40.79 -24.97
CA GLY A 334 -16.26 40.66 -23.82
C GLY A 334 -15.85 41.33 -22.51
N LYS A 335 -14.58 41.72 -22.33
CA LYS A 335 -14.02 41.98 -20.98
C LYS A 335 -14.68 43.16 -20.24
N GLY A 336 -15.14 44.21 -20.94
CA GLY A 336 -15.81 45.36 -20.32
C GLY A 336 -17.21 45.04 -19.77
N ARG A 337 -18.07 44.40 -20.58
CA ARG A 337 -19.42 44.00 -20.17
C ARG A 337 -19.40 42.89 -19.11
N LEU A 338 -18.49 41.93 -19.24
CA LEU A 338 -18.33 40.85 -18.26
C LEU A 338 -17.90 41.35 -16.89
N ILE A 339 -17.05 42.39 -16.80
CA ILE A 339 -16.67 42.97 -15.50
C ILE A 339 -17.85 43.69 -14.85
N GLU A 340 -18.69 44.36 -15.64
CA GLU A 340 -19.86 45.09 -15.13
C GLU A 340 -20.98 44.14 -14.69
N GLU A 341 -21.23 43.07 -15.46
CA GLU A 341 -22.21 42.03 -15.15
C GLU A 341 -21.77 41.18 -13.94
N LYS A 342 -20.48 40.85 -13.86
CA LYS A 342 -19.85 40.24 -12.67
C LYS A 342 -19.99 41.11 -11.42
N ARG A 343 -19.92 42.44 -11.56
CA ARG A 343 -20.10 43.38 -10.43
C ARG A 343 -21.56 43.48 -9.99
N LYS A 344 -22.52 43.40 -10.92
CA LYS A 344 -23.96 43.36 -10.61
C LYS A 344 -24.34 42.05 -9.92
N LEU A 345 -23.89 40.92 -10.44
CA LEU A 345 -24.17 39.59 -9.88
C LEU A 345 -23.50 39.38 -8.52
N ARG A 346 -22.27 39.89 -8.31
CA ARG A 346 -21.61 39.84 -7.00
C ARG A 346 -22.36 40.65 -5.94
N LYS A 347 -22.90 41.82 -6.32
CA LYS A 347 -23.78 42.61 -5.43
C LYS A 347 -25.08 41.86 -5.11
N GLN A 348 -25.68 41.19 -6.09
CA GLN A 348 -26.90 40.42 -5.90
C GLN A 348 -26.68 39.21 -4.99
N PHE A 349 -25.60 38.45 -5.21
CA PHE A 349 -25.23 37.31 -4.38
C PHE A 349 -24.84 37.70 -2.94
N GLU A 350 -24.18 38.85 -2.75
CA GLU A 350 -23.93 39.39 -1.41
C GLU A 350 -25.21 39.87 -0.73
N THR A 351 -26.22 40.28 -1.50
CA THR A 351 -27.54 40.66 -0.98
C THR A 351 -28.31 39.42 -0.54
N ASP A 352 -28.33 38.37 -1.37
CA ASP A 352 -29.00 37.10 -1.06
C ASP A 352 -28.33 36.38 0.12
N ARG A 353 -26.99 36.36 0.17
CA ARG A 353 -26.25 35.78 1.31
C ARG A 353 -26.44 36.57 2.60
N LYS A 354 -26.61 37.90 2.52
CA LYS A 354 -26.97 38.72 3.69
C LYS A 354 -28.40 38.45 4.13
N LEU A 355 -29.32 38.26 3.18
CA LEU A 355 -30.71 37.91 3.46
C LEU A 355 -30.80 36.54 4.15
N ASP A 356 -30.10 35.52 3.66
CA ASP A 356 -30.05 34.18 4.27
C ASP A 356 -29.46 34.23 5.69
N LYS A 357 -28.38 34.99 5.90
CA LYS A 357 -27.80 35.16 7.23
C LYS A 357 -28.72 35.94 8.18
N GLN A 358 -29.44 36.94 7.68
CA GLN A 358 -30.45 37.67 8.45
C GLN A 358 -31.65 36.77 8.78
N MET A 359 -32.03 35.86 7.87
CA MET A 359 -33.08 34.87 8.07
C MET A 359 -32.68 33.82 9.12
N GLU A 360 -31.46 33.26 9.04
CA GLU A 360 -30.96 32.34 10.06
C GLU A 360 -30.82 33.00 11.43
N ALA A 361 -30.37 34.26 11.48
CA ALA A 361 -30.27 35.02 12.72
C ALA A 361 -31.66 35.30 13.31
N GLY A 362 -32.63 35.72 12.50
CA GLY A 362 -34.01 35.96 12.93
C GLY A 362 -34.71 34.69 13.40
N LEU A 363 -34.48 33.56 12.73
CA LEU A 363 -34.98 32.24 13.15
C LEU A 363 -34.34 31.80 14.47
N ARG A 364 -33.03 32.00 14.67
CA ARG A 364 -32.36 31.70 15.95
C ARG A 364 -32.84 32.60 17.09
N GLU A 365 -33.06 33.89 16.84
CA GLU A 365 -33.57 34.83 17.83
C GLU A 365 -35.01 34.47 18.25
N LEU A 366 -35.88 34.16 17.28
CA LEU A 366 -37.24 33.67 17.51
C LEU A 366 -37.27 32.33 18.27
N MET A 367 -36.39 31.40 17.91
CA MET A 367 -36.28 30.09 18.58
C MET A 367 -35.67 30.21 19.99
N SER A 368 -34.73 31.13 20.20
CA SER A 368 -34.15 31.44 21.51
C SER A 368 -35.21 31.97 22.48
N ASP A 369 -36.05 32.91 22.03
CA ASP A 369 -37.13 33.47 22.85
C ASP A 369 -38.24 32.45 23.16
N LEU A 370 -38.44 31.46 22.28
CA LEU A 370 -39.34 30.33 22.49
C LEU A 370 -38.79 29.33 23.54
N VAL A 371 -37.48 29.19 23.68
CA VAL A 371 -36.83 28.25 24.61
C VAL A 371 -36.74 28.79 26.04
N VAL A 372 -36.73 30.11 26.25
CA VAL A 372 -36.65 30.73 27.61
C VAL A 372 -37.91 30.48 28.47
N LYS A 373 -39.00 29.95 27.90
CA LYS A 373 -40.24 29.60 28.65
C LYS A 373 -40.40 28.12 29.01
N SER A 374 -39.39 27.27 28.82
CA SER A 374 -39.43 25.87 29.28
C SER A 374 -38.10 25.42 29.89
N VAL A 375 -37.99 25.45 31.22
CA VAL A 375 -36.85 24.88 31.97
C VAL A 375 -37.33 23.72 32.86
N ARG A 376 -36.57 22.60 32.80
CA ARG A 376 -36.26 21.50 33.77
C ARG A 376 -36.25 20.16 33.01
N ALA A 377 -35.29 19.23 33.07
CA ALA A 377 -34.11 18.95 33.92
C ALA A 377 -33.15 17.97 33.13
N PRO A 378 -32.02 17.50 33.70
CA PRO A 378 -30.79 17.19 32.94
C PRO A 378 -30.57 15.72 32.55
N GLY A 379 -29.80 15.51 31.48
CA GLY A 379 -29.15 14.24 31.13
C GLY A 379 -28.01 14.49 30.14
N GLN A 380 -26.80 14.08 30.49
CA GLN A 380 -25.60 14.18 29.65
C GLN A 380 -25.80 13.46 28.31
N LEU A 381 -25.63 14.18 27.20
CA LEU A 381 -25.42 13.59 25.89
C LEU A 381 -23.99 13.88 25.45
N VAL A 382 -23.26 12.79 25.21
CA VAL A 382 -21.99 12.75 24.49
C VAL A 382 -22.21 13.41 23.13
N ARG A 383 -21.32 14.32 22.74
CA ARG A 383 -21.36 14.98 21.43
C ARG A 383 -21.12 13.94 20.32
N PRO A 384 -21.97 13.83 19.29
CA PRO A 384 -21.57 13.15 18.06
C PRO A 384 -20.63 14.07 17.28
N GLU A 385 -19.45 13.56 16.95
CA GLU A 385 -18.58 14.15 15.94
C GLU A 385 -19.34 14.22 14.61
N LYS A 386 -19.17 15.34 13.90
CA LYS A 386 -19.75 15.58 12.58
C LYS A 386 -19.22 14.53 11.60
N GLN A 387 -20.01 13.51 11.30
CA GLN A 387 -19.85 12.73 10.08
C GLN A 387 -20.01 13.68 8.87
N SER A 388 -19.02 13.69 7.99
CA SER A 388 -19.12 14.36 6.70
C SER A 388 -20.25 13.71 5.90
N GLY A 389 -21.10 14.52 5.27
CA GLY A 389 -22.26 14.00 4.54
C GLY A 389 -21.88 13.10 3.36
N PRO A 390 -22.81 12.24 2.88
CA PRO A 390 -22.57 11.24 1.83
C PRO A 390 -21.99 11.80 0.51
N ILE A 391 -22.30 13.05 0.19
CA ILE A 391 -21.88 13.73 -1.05
C ILE A 391 -20.40 14.15 -1.01
N ASP A 392 -19.90 14.52 0.16
CA ASP A 392 -18.51 14.99 0.35
C ASP A 392 -17.54 13.82 0.46
N PHE A 393 -18.03 12.68 0.98
CA PHE A 393 -17.31 11.41 1.01
C PHE A 393 -17.02 10.90 -0.41
N ARG A 394 -18.03 10.91 -1.28
CA ARG A 394 -17.94 10.37 -2.64
C ARG A 394 -16.95 11.09 -3.53
N LYS A 395 -16.94 12.44 -3.47
CA LYS A 395 -16.06 13.25 -4.32
C LYS A 395 -14.60 13.14 -3.88
N LYS A 396 -14.35 13.08 -2.56
CA LYS A 396 -13.01 12.79 -2.02
C LYS A 396 -12.56 11.38 -2.33
N PHE A 397 -13.46 10.41 -2.21
CA PHE A 397 -13.16 9.00 -2.41
C PHE A 397 -12.97 8.61 -3.89
N GLN A 398 -13.76 9.18 -4.81
CA GLN A 398 -13.52 9.03 -6.25
C GLN A 398 -12.22 9.70 -6.68
N GLN A 399 -11.87 10.83 -6.06
CA GLN A 399 -10.59 11.48 -6.28
C GLN A 399 -9.42 10.63 -5.72
N GLU A 400 -9.57 10.04 -4.53
CA GLU A 400 -8.60 9.08 -3.96
C GLU A 400 -8.48 7.79 -4.79
N LEU A 401 -9.57 7.26 -5.34
CA LEU A 401 -9.57 6.12 -6.27
C LEU A 401 -8.89 6.46 -7.61
N ALA A 402 -9.08 7.69 -8.11
CA ALA A 402 -8.46 8.15 -9.35
C ALA A 402 -6.96 8.42 -9.18
N ASP A 403 -6.56 8.93 -8.01
CA ASP A 403 -5.19 9.34 -7.72
C ASP A 403 -4.34 8.19 -7.14
N ASN A 404 -4.94 7.08 -6.68
CA ASN A 404 -4.23 5.97 -6.02
C ASN A 404 -4.26 4.67 -6.83
N SER A 405 -3.13 4.34 -7.47
CA SER A 405 -2.93 3.15 -8.31
C SER A 405 -3.09 1.81 -7.56
N THR A 406 -3.21 1.86 -6.23
CA THR A 406 -3.27 0.69 -5.34
C THR A 406 -4.64 0.48 -4.69
N LEU A 407 -5.66 1.25 -5.07
CA LEU A 407 -7.03 1.13 -4.57
C LEU A 407 -7.98 0.73 -5.71
N PHE A 408 -8.76 -0.33 -5.50
CA PHE A 408 -9.71 -0.86 -6.48
C PHE A 408 -11.10 -0.98 -5.86
N TYR A 409 -12.15 -1.04 -6.68
CA TYR A 409 -13.51 -1.31 -6.23
C TYR A 409 -14.10 -2.48 -7.03
N ILE A 410 -14.78 -3.39 -6.33
CA ILE A 410 -15.61 -4.46 -6.89
C ILE A 410 -16.97 -4.46 -6.21
N GLU A 411 -17.98 -5.00 -6.87
CA GLU A 411 -19.25 -5.29 -6.24
C GLU A 411 -19.13 -6.51 -5.32
N GLU A 412 -20.00 -6.59 -4.31
CA GLU A 412 -20.09 -7.75 -3.43
C GLU A 412 -20.38 -9.01 -4.26
N PRO A 413 -19.42 -9.95 -4.33
CA PRO A 413 -19.52 -11.07 -5.26
C PRO A 413 -20.62 -12.03 -4.85
N GLN A 414 -21.47 -12.40 -5.79
CA GLN A 414 -22.59 -13.31 -5.55
C GLN A 414 -22.20 -14.78 -5.76
N SER A 415 -21.05 -15.04 -6.40
CA SER A 415 -20.52 -16.38 -6.65
C SER A 415 -18.99 -16.36 -6.87
N SER A 416 -18.35 -17.52 -6.83
CA SER A 416 -16.91 -17.64 -7.14
C SER A 416 -16.57 -17.23 -8.57
N GLU A 417 -17.47 -17.46 -9.54
CA GLU A 417 -17.23 -17.08 -10.94
C GLU A 417 -17.35 -15.57 -11.14
N ASP A 418 -18.33 -14.94 -10.50
CA ASP A 418 -18.50 -13.49 -10.46
C ASP A 418 -17.29 -12.80 -9.80
N PHE A 419 -16.87 -13.30 -8.63
CA PHE A 419 -15.66 -12.83 -7.96
C PHE A 419 -14.43 -12.94 -8.87
N LYS A 420 -14.27 -14.08 -9.54
CA LYS A 420 -13.18 -14.32 -10.47
C LYS A 420 -13.19 -13.33 -11.63
N GLU A 421 -14.34 -13.10 -12.26
CA GLU A 421 -14.47 -12.14 -13.37
C GLU A 421 -14.10 -10.72 -12.93
N GLN A 422 -14.60 -10.28 -11.78
CA GLN A 422 -14.34 -8.94 -11.24
C GLN A 422 -12.88 -8.76 -10.84
N ILE A 423 -12.30 -9.72 -10.12
CA ILE A 423 -10.89 -9.69 -9.71
C ILE A 423 -9.96 -9.79 -10.92
N GLN A 424 -10.30 -10.56 -11.96
CA GLN A 424 -9.47 -10.71 -13.15
C GLN A 424 -9.14 -9.36 -13.82
N ARG A 425 -10.06 -8.39 -13.77
CA ARG A 425 -9.85 -7.01 -14.30
C ARG A 425 -8.74 -6.25 -13.58
N PHE A 426 -8.51 -6.60 -12.32
CA PHE A 426 -7.46 -6.03 -11.47
C PHE A 426 -6.29 -6.97 -11.29
N GLN A 427 -6.43 -8.24 -11.67
CA GLN A 427 -5.44 -9.27 -11.47
C GLN A 427 -4.15 -8.92 -12.18
N GLU A 428 -4.14 -8.36 -13.39
CA GLU A 428 -2.87 -7.93 -14.02
C GLU A 428 -2.16 -6.79 -13.28
N LYS A 429 -2.90 -5.96 -12.53
CA LYS A 429 -2.37 -4.85 -11.73
C LYS A 429 -1.97 -5.28 -10.31
N ILE A 430 -2.63 -6.31 -9.77
CA ILE A 430 -2.40 -6.89 -8.45
C ILE A 430 -1.31 -7.97 -8.54
N ARG A 431 -1.33 -8.78 -9.60
CA ARG A 431 -0.42 -9.88 -9.88
C ARG A 431 0.77 -9.32 -10.63
N SER A 432 1.91 -9.17 -9.93
CA SER A 432 3.18 -9.23 -10.64
C SER A 432 3.25 -10.57 -11.36
N ALA A 433 3.61 -10.60 -12.65
CA ALA A 433 3.75 -11.85 -13.40
C ALA A 433 4.53 -12.86 -12.55
N GLY A 434 4.06 -14.10 -12.40
CA GLY A 434 4.75 -15.09 -11.55
C GLY A 434 6.23 -15.23 -11.95
N MET A 435 7.09 -15.55 -10.99
CA MET A 435 8.51 -15.81 -11.27
C MET A 435 8.66 -17.17 -11.94
N SER A 436 9.40 -17.23 -13.05
CA SER A 436 9.68 -18.51 -13.72
C SER A 436 10.54 -19.40 -12.81
N ALA A 437 10.54 -20.72 -13.04
CA ALA A 437 11.37 -21.63 -12.27
C ALA A 437 12.86 -21.28 -12.37
N GLN A 438 13.32 -20.91 -13.58
CA GLN A 438 14.68 -20.44 -13.80
C GLN A 438 14.99 -19.14 -13.05
N GLU A 439 14.05 -18.18 -13.03
CA GLU A 439 14.22 -16.94 -12.29
C GLU A 439 14.32 -17.19 -10.78
N ARG A 440 13.46 -18.05 -10.23
CA ARG A 440 13.52 -18.47 -8.82
C ARG A 440 14.85 -19.15 -8.49
N GLN A 441 15.31 -20.07 -9.33
CA GLN A 441 16.60 -20.74 -9.15
C GLN A 441 17.77 -19.74 -9.19
N ARG A 442 17.73 -18.76 -10.11
CA ARG A 442 18.71 -17.68 -10.17
C ARG A 442 18.69 -16.83 -8.90
N GLN A 443 17.50 -16.44 -8.42
CA GLN A 443 17.37 -15.66 -7.19
C GLN A 443 17.85 -16.44 -5.96
N ALA A 444 17.54 -17.74 -5.86
CA ALA A 444 18.01 -18.60 -4.78
C ALA A 444 19.54 -18.67 -4.73
N ARG A 445 20.20 -18.89 -5.88
CA ARG A 445 21.67 -18.91 -5.98
C ARG A 445 22.29 -17.59 -5.54
N LEU A 446 21.81 -16.47 -6.09
CA LEU A 446 22.32 -15.15 -5.74
C LEU A 446 22.03 -14.77 -4.28
N ALA A 447 20.87 -15.17 -3.74
CA ALA A 447 20.53 -14.96 -2.33
C ALA A 447 21.47 -15.73 -1.42
N ALA A 448 21.80 -16.99 -1.76
CA ALA A 448 22.71 -17.80 -0.96
C ALA A 448 24.09 -17.14 -0.86
N ILE A 449 24.64 -16.69 -2.00
CA ILE A 449 25.90 -15.93 -2.06
C ILE A 449 25.81 -14.67 -1.19
N THR A 450 24.72 -13.90 -1.34
CA THR A 450 24.54 -12.64 -0.61
C THR A 450 24.44 -12.87 0.91
N LEU A 451 23.73 -13.91 1.34
CA LEU A 451 23.61 -14.26 2.77
C LEU A 451 24.93 -14.79 3.33
N ALA A 452 25.74 -15.49 2.52
CA ALA A 452 27.10 -15.89 2.90
C ALA A 452 28.01 -14.67 3.12
N GLU A 453 27.95 -13.67 2.26
CA GLU A 453 28.66 -12.39 2.41
C GLU A 453 28.20 -11.63 3.66
N VAL A 454 26.89 -11.60 3.92
CA VAL A 454 26.32 -10.99 5.13
C VAL A 454 26.85 -11.69 6.39
N GLY A 455 26.80 -13.03 6.41
CA GLY A 455 27.21 -13.83 7.57
C GLY A 455 28.70 -13.66 7.90
N THR A 456 29.57 -13.71 6.89
CA THR A 456 31.03 -13.65 7.10
C THR A 456 31.59 -12.23 7.22
N GLY A 457 30.81 -11.21 6.84
CA GLY A 457 31.25 -9.83 6.75
C GLY A 457 30.91 -8.95 7.96
N LYS A 458 31.26 -7.67 7.83
CA LYS A 458 30.87 -6.59 8.77
C LYS A 458 29.36 -6.34 8.78
N LEU A 459 28.67 -6.84 7.75
CA LEU A 459 27.23 -6.68 7.53
C LEU A 459 26.37 -7.51 8.48
N SER A 460 26.92 -8.56 9.10
CA SER A 460 26.24 -9.38 10.13
C SER A 460 25.62 -8.53 11.25
N LYS A 461 26.23 -7.40 11.62
CA LYS A 461 25.68 -6.48 12.63
C LYS A 461 24.47 -5.69 12.16
N VAL A 462 24.37 -5.43 10.86
CA VAL A 462 23.27 -4.68 10.24
C VAL A 462 22.13 -5.62 9.87
N PHE A 463 22.48 -6.81 9.41
CA PHE A 463 21.61 -7.84 8.88
C PHE A 463 21.80 -9.14 9.70
N PRO A 464 21.17 -9.23 10.89
CA PRO A 464 21.22 -10.45 11.70
C PRO A 464 20.58 -11.62 10.95
N LEU A 465 21.25 -12.76 10.92
CA LEU A 465 20.76 -13.97 10.24
C LEU A 465 19.92 -14.87 11.16
N GLU A 466 19.99 -14.64 12.48
CA GLU A 466 19.35 -15.47 13.50
C GLU A 466 17.83 -15.65 13.28
N PRO A 467 17.04 -14.62 12.89
CA PRO A 467 15.61 -14.80 12.63
C PRO A 467 15.30 -15.77 11.50
N GLU A 468 16.23 -15.96 10.56
CA GLU A 468 16.04 -16.75 9.34
C GLU A 468 16.72 -18.13 9.40
N GLU A 469 17.05 -18.61 10.60
CA GLU A 469 17.68 -19.91 10.82
C GLU A 469 16.87 -21.06 10.18
N ALA A 470 15.54 -21.05 10.33
CA ALA A 470 14.68 -22.09 9.77
C ALA A 470 14.78 -22.15 8.23
N SER A 471 14.76 -20.99 7.58
CA SER A 471 14.90 -20.86 6.12
C SER A 471 16.26 -21.38 5.63
N LEU A 472 17.34 -21.08 6.35
CA LEU A 472 18.69 -21.58 6.05
C LEU A 472 18.81 -23.10 6.24
N LEU A 473 18.24 -23.63 7.34
CA LEU A 473 18.19 -25.08 7.59
C LEU A 473 17.41 -25.80 6.48
N GLN A 474 16.27 -25.27 6.04
CA GLN A 474 15.51 -25.83 4.93
C GLN A 474 16.33 -25.78 3.62
N ALA A 475 16.91 -24.62 3.29
CA ALA A 475 17.72 -24.42 2.10
C ALA A 475 18.96 -25.34 2.05
N SER A 476 19.47 -25.82 3.19
CA SER A 476 20.60 -26.75 3.25
C SER A 476 20.31 -28.15 2.67
N HIS A 477 19.08 -28.41 2.21
CA HIS A 477 18.74 -29.62 1.44
C HIS A 477 19.01 -29.45 -0.07
N ASN A 478 19.17 -28.22 -0.55
CA ASN A 478 19.44 -27.94 -1.95
C ASN A 478 20.96 -27.96 -2.22
N LEU A 479 21.43 -29.04 -2.86
CA LEU A 479 22.84 -29.25 -3.15
C LEU A 479 23.44 -28.18 -4.08
N GLU A 480 22.64 -27.52 -4.93
CA GLU A 480 23.15 -26.50 -5.86
C GLU A 480 23.64 -25.22 -5.17
N ILE A 481 23.05 -24.89 -4.02
CA ILE A 481 23.36 -23.67 -3.25
C ILE A 481 24.02 -23.99 -1.90
N LEU A 482 24.24 -25.28 -1.62
CA LEU A 482 24.66 -25.75 -0.30
C LEU A 482 25.97 -25.10 0.17
N TYR A 483 26.92 -24.88 -0.74
CA TYR A 483 28.20 -24.26 -0.40
C TYR A 483 28.04 -22.89 0.27
N ASP A 484 27.17 -22.04 -0.26
CA ASP A 484 26.93 -20.69 0.25
C ASP A 484 26.02 -20.71 1.47
N VAL A 485 25.00 -21.60 1.47
CA VAL A 485 24.13 -21.81 2.65
C VAL A 485 24.95 -22.25 3.87
N LEU A 486 25.91 -23.18 3.72
CA LEU A 486 26.82 -23.58 4.80
C LEU A 486 27.64 -22.40 5.34
N THR A 487 28.06 -21.50 4.44
CA THR A 487 28.81 -20.29 4.81
C THR A 487 27.95 -19.34 5.61
N ALA A 488 26.70 -19.11 5.19
CA ALA A 488 25.75 -18.28 5.91
C ALA A 488 25.41 -18.88 7.29
N MET A 489 25.22 -20.20 7.38
CA MET A 489 24.96 -20.90 8.63
C MET A 489 26.15 -20.86 9.60
N SER A 490 27.37 -20.65 9.13
CA SER A 490 28.58 -20.71 9.96
C SER A 490 28.57 -19.74 11.16
N VAL A 491 27.82 -18.63 11.06
CA VAL A 491 27.69 -17.63 12.15
C VAL A 491 26.51 -17.88 13.09
N LEU A 492 25.77 -18.98 12.91
CA LEU A 492 24.61 -19.35 13.73
C LEU A 492 24.95 -20.55 14.62
N PRO A 493 25.53 -20.35 15.82
CA PRO A 493 25.98 -21.45 16.67
C PRO A 493 24.82 -22.08 17.48
N THR A 494 23.70 -22.39 16.84
CA THR A 494 22.55 -23.02 17.49
C THR A 494 22.68 -24.55 17.48
N PRO A 495 22.00 -25.27 18.40
CA PRO A 495 21.98 -26.72 18.36
C PRO A 495 21.48 -27.28 17.02
N ALA A 496 20.43 -26.68 16.43
CA ALA A 496 19.89 -27.17 15.16
C ALA A 496 20.90 -27.02 14.01
N VAL A 497 21.58 -25.88 13.92
CA VAL A 497 22.63 -25.65 12.93
C VAL A 497 23.84 -26.58 13.14
N GLN A 498 24.33 -26.74 14.37
CA GLN A 498 25.45 -27.64 14.64
C GLN A 498 25.12 -29.09 14.26
N ASN A 499 23.93 -29.58 14.62
CA ASN A 499 23.51 -30.93 14.27
C ASN A 499 23.34 -31.09 12.75
N ARG A 500 22.81 -30.07 12.06
CA ARG A 500 22.72 -30.11 10.59
C ARG A 500 24.09 -30.13 9.91
N LEU A 501 25.06 -29.35 10.40
CA LEU A 501 26.44 -29.41 9.90
C LEU A 501 27.07 -30.78 10.13
N ALA A 502 26.81 -31.41 11.29
CA ALA A 502 27.26 -32.77 11.58
C ALA A 502 26.63 -33.80 10.64
N GLU A 503 25.32 -33.73 10.41
CA GLU A 503 24.60 -34.59 9.46
C GLU A 503 25.20 -34.52 8.06
N ILE A 504 25.47 -33.31 7.56
CA ILE A 504 26.08 -33.09 6.25
C ILE A 504 27.49 -33.66 6.20
N SER A 505 28.28 -33.47 7.27
CA SER A 505 29.65 -33.98 7.36
C SER A 505 29.71 -35.51 7.27
N VAL A 506 28.73 -36.21 7.82
CA VAL A 506 28.68 -37.69 7.82
C VAL A 506 27.99 -38.31 6.61
N ASN A 507 27.29 -37.53 5.79
CA ASN A 507 26.53 -38.06 4.66
C ASN A 507 27.43 -38.33 3.44
N GLU A 508 27.69 -39.61 3.15
CA GLU A 508 28.51 -40.05 2.02
C GLU A 508 27.93 -39.71 0.64
N GLY A 509 26.63 -39.43 0.55
CA GLY A 509 25.99 -38.97 -0.69
C GLY A 509 26.29 -37.51 -1.04
N ILE A 510 26.93 -36.75 -0.15
CA ILE A 510 27.32 -35.35 -0.36
C ILE A 510 28.79 -35.30 -0.80
N ALA A 511 29.10 -34.42 -1.75
CA ALA A 511 30.47 -34.21 -2.24
C ALA A 511 31.45 -33.92 -1.10
N VAL A 512 32.65 -34.50 -1.16
CA VAL A 512 33.63 -34.46 -0.07
C VAL A 512 34.05 -33.04 0.29
N GLU A 513 34.06 -32.12 -0.68
CA GLU A 513 34.36 -30.71 -0.48
C GLU A 513 33.32 -30.03 0.42
N LEU A 514 32.03 -30.34 0.23
CA LEU A 514 30.93 -29.78 1.03
C LEU A 514 30.91 -30.39 2.44
N ARG A 515 31.21 -31.68 2.56
CA ARG A 515 31.36 -32.37 3.86
C ARG A 515 32.51 -31.79 4.68
N THR A 516 33.65 -31.53 4.02
CA THR A 516 34.83 -30.91 4.64
C THR A 516 34.47 -29.51 5.14
N LYS A 517 33.84 -28.69 4.29
CA LYS A 517 33.40 -27.35 4.66
C LYS A 517 32.40 -27.33 5.82
N ALA A 518 31.43 -28.24 5.83
CA ALA A 518 30.49 -28.38 6.95
C ALA A 518 31.22 -28.72 8.26
N THR A 519 32.24 -29.60 8.19
CA THR A 519 33.07 -29.99 9.35
C THR A 519 33.90 -28.80 9.88
N GLU A 520 34.50 -28.02 8.99
CA GLU A 520 35.26 -26.81 9.35
C GLU A 520 34.38 -25.76 10.02
N HIS A 521 33.20 -25.48 9.45
CA HIS A 521 32.23 -24.57 10.05
C HIS A 521 31.73 -25.07 11.41
N LEU A 522 31.46 -26.37 11.54
CA LEU A 522 31.08 -26.97 12.82
C LEU A 522 32.19 -26.82 13.86
N THR A 523 33.45 -27.03 13.48
CA THR A 523 34.62 -26.84 14.35
C THR A 523 34.71 -25.40 14.83
N SER A 524 34.54 -24.43 13.93
CA SER A 524 34.50 -23.01 14.28
C SER A 524 33.37 -22.71 15.29
N GLN A 525 32.17 -23.25 15.08
CA GLN A 525 31.05 -23.04 15.99
C GLN A 525 31.26 -23.67 17.38
N VAL A 526 31.80 -24.88 17.44
CA VAL A 526 32.14 -25.55 18.70
C VAL A 526 33.18 -24.73 19.48
N ASN A 527 34.18 -24.19 18.79
CA ASN A 527 35.19 -23.35 19.43
C ASN A 527 34.64 -22.01 19.93
N GLN A 528 33.70 -21.40 19.21
CA GLN A 528 33.14 -20.10 19.56
C GLN A 528 32.04 -20.19 20.63
N ALA A 529 31.20 -21.22 20.59
CA ALA A 529 29.95 -21.28 21.36
C ALA A 529 29.75 -22.58 22.17
N GLY A 530 30.73 -23.49 22.13
CA GLY A 530 30.70 -24.79 22.78
C GLY A 530 30.00 -25.88 21.96
N ASN A 531 30.18 -27.11 22.41
CA ASN A 531 29.55 -28.29 21.83
C ASN A 531 28.06 -28.35 22.20
N ARG A 532 27.18 -28.39 21.19
CA ARG A 532 25.73 -28.54 21.32
C ARG A 532 25.20 -29.70 20.45
N LEU A 533 26.10 -30.59 20.03
CA LEU A 533 25.77 -31.77 19.24
C LEU A 533 25.03 -32.80 20.09
N LEU A 534 24.15 -33.56 19.42
CA LEU A 534 23.57 -34.76 19.99
C LEU A 534 24.66 -35.84 20.19
N PRO A 535 24.59 -36.66 21.25
CA PRO A 535 25.58 -37.72 21.49
C PRO A 535 25.76 -38.67 20.30
N GLU A 536 24.65 -38.98 19.61
CA GLU A 536 24.67 -39.82 18.40
C GLU A 536 25.45 -39.17 17.25
N ALA A 537 25.35 -37.85 17.08
CA ALA A 537 26.11 -37.12 16.06
C ALA A 537 27.62 -37.17 16.37
N VAL A 538 28.00 -37.00 17.64
CA VAL A 538 29.40 -37.13 18.08
C VAL A 538 29.95 -38.51 17.76
N ARG A 539 29.21 -39.59 18.08
CA ARG A 539 29.63 -40.96 17.77
C ARG A 539 29.87 -41.18 16.28
N ARG A 540 28.94 -40.73 15.43
CA ARG A 540 29.07 -40.85 13.96
C ARG A 540 30.26 -40.09 13.42
N LEU A 541 30.52 -38.87 13.92
CA LEU A 541 31.68 -38.07 13.53
C LEU A 541 32.99 -38.75 13.94
N THR A 542 33.06 -39.34 15.13
CA THR A 542 34.23 -40.12 15.59
C THR A 542 34.48 -41.32 14.68
N THR A 543 33.45 -42.14 14.40
CA THR A 543 33.58 -43.29 13.49
C THR A 543 34.03 -42.87 12.10
N LEU A 544 33.50 -41.75 11.58
CA LEU A 544 33.93 -41.23 10.29
C LEU A 544 35.39 -40.75 10.31
N ALA A 545 35.85 -40.10 11.38
CA ALA A 545 37.23 -39.63 11.48
C ALA A 545 38.26 -40.77 11.41
N ASP A 546 37.89 -41.96 11.89
CA ASP A 546 38.72 -43.17 11.87
C ASP A 546 38.70 -43.88 10.50
N THR A 547 37.64 -43.68 9.72
CA THR A 547 37.39 -44.44 8.47
C THR A 547 37.49 -43.62 7.19
N ALA A 548 37.49 -42.29 7.29
CA ALA A 548 37.58 -41.39 6.15
C ALA A 548 38.90 -41.60 5.38
N THR A 549 38.79 -41.79 4.07
CA THR A 549 39.92 -41.99 3.16
C THR A 549 40.46 -40.69 2.56
N ASP A 550 39.63 -39.65 2.48
CA ASP A 550 40.04 -38.33 1.99
C ASP A 550 40.82 -37.58 3.07
N GLU A 551 42.06 -37.21 2.75
CA GLU A 551 42.99 -36.57 3.69
C GLU A 551 42.45 -35.23 4.24
N LYS A 552 41.76 -34.43 3.41
CA LYS A 552 41.25 -33.12 3.83
C LYS A 552 40.09 -33.27 4.79
N LEU A 553 39.12 -34.12 4.45
CA LEU A 553 37.99 -34.42 5.32
C LEU A 553 38.46 -35.04 6.63
N GLN A 554 39.38 -36.00 6.59
CA GLN A 554 39.93 -36.62 7.78
C GLN A 554 40.62 -35.58 8.68
N SER A 555 41.43 -34.70 8.11
CA SER A 555 42.12 -33.65 8.87
C SER A 555 41.14 -32.66 9.50
N ALA A 556 40.05 -32.30 8.80
CA ALA A 556 39.00 -31.44 9.35
C ALA A 556 38.25 -32.13 10.51
N LEU A 557 37.94 -33.42 10.39
CA LEU A 557 37.28 -34.19 11.45
C LEU A 557 38.16 -34.33 12.69
N GLN A 558 39.47 -34.55 12.53
CA GLN A 558 40.39 -34.60 13.66
C GLN A 558 40.47 -33.25 14.40
N ALA A 559 40.44 -32.13 13.67
CA ALA A 559 40.38 -30.79 14.28
C ALA A 559 39.06 -30.57 15.06
N LEU A 560 37.93 -31.07 14.53
CA LEU A 560 36.65 -31.05 15.22
C LEU A 560 36.70 -31.86 16.51
N LEU A 561 37.18 -33.10 16.47
CA LEU A 561 37.28 -33.98 17.65
C LEU A 561 38.16 -33.36 18.75
N GLY A 562 39.27 -32.72 18.37
CA GLY A 562 40.11 -31.96 19.30
C GLY A 562 39.36 -30.79 19.97
N SER A 563 38.45 -30.14 19.23
CA SER A 563 37.64 -29.02 19.72
C SER A 563 36.48 -29.48 20.63
N LEU A 564 35.93 -30.66 20.38
CA LEU A 564 34.81 -31.22 21.16
C LEU A 564 35.19 -31.56 22.61
N LYS A 565 36.50 -31.73 22.91
CA LYS A 565 37.03 -32.18 24.22
C LYS A 565 36.13 -33.26 24.86
N PRO A 566 35.83 -34.37 24.13
CA PRO A 566 34.88 -35.36 24.61
C PRO A 566 35.32 -35.85 25.99
N SER A 567 34.44 -35.71 26.99
CA SER A 567 34.72 -36.30 28.29
C SER A 567 34.71 -37.81 28.11
N GLY A 568 35.59 -38.56 28.79
CA GLY A 568 35.70 -40.01 28.62
C GLY A 568 34.39 -40.79 28.87
N ALA A 569 33.36 -40.15 29.44
CA ALA A 569 32.01 -40.70 29.60
C ALA A 569 31.15 -40.64 28.33
N ASP A 570 31.41 -39.70 27.42
CA ASP A 570 30.66 -39.50 26.16
C ASP A 570 31.08 -40.48 25.05
N LEU A 571 32.25 -41.11 25.21
CA LEU A 571 32.80 -42.10 24.27
C LEU A 571 32.46 -43.56 24.62
N VAL A 572 31.89 -43.81 25.81
CA VAL A 572 31.73 -45.16 26.39
C VAL A 572 30.25 -45.54 26.66
N LYS A 573 29.29 -44.67 26.36
CA LYS A 573 27.84 -44.95 26.40
C LYS A 573 27.19 -44.76 25.03
#